data_AF-A0A645FBG5-F1
#
_entry.id   AF-A0A645FBG5-F1
#
_cell.length_a   1.000
_cell.length_b   1.000
_cell.length_c   1.000
_cell.angle_alpha   90.00
_cell.angle_beta   90.00
_cell.angle_gamma   90.00
#
_symmetry.space_group_name_H-M   'P 1'
#
loop_
_entity.id
_entity.type
_entity.pdbx_description
1 polymer ?
#
loop_
_entity_poly.entity_id
_entity_poly.type
_entity_poly.pdbx_seq_one_letter_code
_entity_poly.pdbx_strand_id
1 'polypeptide(L)'
;MTLVEVVIAMAIFGMIMVAIFPALLVLNRTNILSEEDVSSNYIAQDLTETMYNYSQTIDEGVFVSYLISDNGFTLTSHSGTTYLLTKSSSDYDIDLVVKFDTPAAEFVTTLVQVSSNNSVIEGQMSQIETILSFGN
;
A
#
# COMPACT_ATOMS: atom_id res chain seq x y z
N MET A 1 -54.35 18.26 4.73
CA MET A 1 -53.39 17.51 5.56
C MET A 1 -54.00 17.25 6.92
N THR A 2 -54.27 16.00 7.24
CA THR A 2 -54.71 15.55 8.56
C THR A 2 -53.51 15.08 9.38
N LEU A 3 -53.64 15.07 10.71
CA LEU A 3 -52.58 14.57 11.59
C LEU A 3 -52.22 13.10 11.30
N VAL A 4 -53.19 12.30 10.87
CA VAL A 4 -52.99 10.89 10.47
C VAL A 4 -52.10 10.78 9.23
N GLU A 5 -52.32 11.63 8.22
CA GLU A 5 -51.49 11.65 7.01
C GLU A 5 -50.02 11.99 7.31
N VAL A 6 -49.78 12.93 8.24
CA VAL A 6 -48.42 13.31 8.65
C VAL A 6 -47.72 12.15 9.38
N VAL A 7 -48.43 11.46 10.28
CA VAL A 7 -47.87 10.31 11.02
C VAL A 7 -47.52 9.16 10.08
N ILE A 8 -48.38 8.86 9.11
CA ILE A 8 -48.12 7.82 8.12
C ILE A 8 -46.92 8.19 7.23
N ALA A 9 -46.83 9.45 6.79
CA ALA A 9 -45.70 9.92 5.99
C ALA A 9 -44.36 9.82 6.75
N MET A 10 -44.34 10.18 8.04
CA MET A 10 -43.15 10.04 8.89
C MET A 10 -42.75 8.58 9.10
N ALA A 11 -43.71 7.68 9.28
CA ALA A 11 -43.45 6.24 9.43
C ALA A 11 -42.83 5.65 8.16
N ILE A 12 -43.37 6.00 6.98
CA ILE A 12 -42.83 5.58 5.68
C ILE A 12 -41.41 6.14 5.48
N PHE A 13 -41.21 7.42 5.77
CA PHE A 13 -39.89 8.04 5.66
C PHE A 13 -38.85 7.35 6.57
N GLY A 14 -39.22 7.03 7.82
CA GLY A 14 -38.36 6.30 8.74
C GLY A 14 -37.94 4.93 8.20
N MET A 15 -38.89 4.17 7.64
CA MET A 15 -38.59 2.86 7.04
C MET A 15 -37.63 2.97 5.85
N ILE A 16 -37.82 3.98 5.00
CA ILE A 16 -36.93 4.23 3.86
C ILE A 16 -35.52 4.59 4.33
N MET A 17 -35.39 5.47 5.33
CA MET A 17 -34.07 5.87 5.85
C MET A 17 -33.31 4.71 6.48
N VAL A 18 -34.00 3.84 7.24
CA VAL A 18 -33.38 2.63 7.82
C VAL A 18 -32.89 1.68 6.72
N ALA A 19 -33.60 1.58 5.60
CA ALA A 19 -33.19 0.74 4.48
C ALA A 19 -31.99 1.31 3.70
N ILE A 20 -31.91 2.64 3.52
CA ILE A 20 -30.89 3.28 2.66
C ILE A 20 -29.60 3.60 3.43
N PHE A 21 -29.69 3.93 4.72
CA PHE A 21 -28.53 4.39 5.49
C PHE A 21 -27.36 3.39 5.52
N PRO A 22 -27.58 2.07 5.71
CA PRO A 22 -26.49 1.10 5.63
C PRO A 22 -25.80 1.07 4.26
N ALA A 23 -26.54 1.25 3.17
CA ALA A 23 -25.98 1.29 1.82
C ALA A 23 -25.08 2.52 1.62
N LEU A 24 -25.45 3.69 2.17
CA LEU A 24 -24.62 4.89 2.14
C LEU A 24 -23.31 4.72 2.91
N LEU A 25 -23.34 4.04 4.06
CA LEU A 25 -22.13 3.74 4.84
C LEU A 25 -21.19 2.81 4.07
N VAL A 26 -21.72 1.78 3.42
CA VAL A 26 -20.93 0.86 2.59
C VAL A 26 -20.31 1.60 1.41
N LEU A 27 -21.10 2.40 0.69
CA LEU A 27 -20.59 3.19 -0.45
C LEU A 27 -19.47 4.15 -0.03
N ASN A 28 -19.62 4.83 1.11
CA ASN A 28 -18.58 5.74 1.61
C ASN A 28 -17.29 4.97 1.94
N ARG A 29 -17.39 3.82 2.61
CA ARG A 29 -16.23 2.96 2.89
C ARG A 29 -15.58 2.43 1.62
N THR A 30 -16.36 1.99 0.64
CA THR A 30 -15.83 1.51 -0.64
C THR A 30 -15.11 2.63 -1.40
N ASN A 31 -15.59 3.87 -1.34
CA ASN A 31 -14.88 4.99 -1.96
C ASN A 31 -13.53 5.26 -1.30
N ILE A 32 -13.49 5.30 0.05
CA ILE A 32 -12.22 5.47 0.79
C ILE A 32 -11.25 4.33 0.46
N LEU A 33 -11.73 3.08 0.49
CA LEU A 33 -10.93 1.91 0.13
C LEU A 33 -10.36 2.03 -1.29
N SER A 34 -11.20 2.39 -2.27
CA SER A 34 -10.76 2.49 -3.65
C SER A 34 -9.72 3.61 -3.88
N GLU A 35 -9.84 4.73 -3.17
CA GLU A 35 -8.86 5.81 -3.25
C GLU A 35 -7.51 5.38 -2.68
N GLU A 36 -7.54 4.71 -1.53
CA GLU A 36 -6.36 4.23 -0.82
C GLU A 36 -5.67 3.08 -1.56
N ASP A 37 -6.42 2.17 -2.17
CA ASP A 37 -5.88 1.09 -3.00
C ASP A 37 -5.16 1.65 -4.23
N VAL A 38 -5.75 2.65 -4.90
CA VAL A 38 -5.12 3.29 -6.06
C VAL A 38 -3.85 4.04 -5.66
N SER A 39 -3.90 4.78 -4.54
CA SER A 39 -2.76 5.54 -4.03
C SER A 39 -1.61 4.62 -3.59
N SER A 40 -1.90 3.62 -2.76
CA SER A 40 -0.90 2.65 -2.29
C SER A 40 -0.28 1.85 -3.44
N ASN A 41 -1.07 1.46 -4.44
CA ASN A 41 -0.56 0.78 -5.63
C ASN A 41 0.33 1.70 -6.49
N TYR A 42 -0.02 2.98 -6.62
CA TYR A 42 0.83 3.94 -7.32
C TYR A 42 2.19 4.10 -6.62
N ILE A 43 2.20 4.22 -5.29
CA ILE A 43 3.43 4.30 -4.50
C ILE A 43 4.27 3.02 -4.65
N ALA A 44 3.63 1.85 -4.56
CA ALA A 44 4.32 0.58 -4.72
C ALA A 44 4.94 0.43 -6.12
N GLN A 45 4.23 0.88 -7.15
CA GLN A 45 4.70 0.85 -8.53
C GLN A 45 5.87 1.81 -8.75
N ASP A 46 5.75 3.06 -8.31
CA ASP A 46 6.80 4.07 -8.43
C ASP A 46 8.11 3.64 -7.74
N LEU A 47 7.99 3.04 -6.54
CA LEU A 47 9.15 2.51 -5.84
C LEU A 47 9.77 1.31 -6.58
N THR A 48 8.94 0.43 -7.12
CA THR A 48 9.40 -0.72 -7.90
C THR A 48 10.12 -0.29 -9.18
N GLU A 49 9.60 0.71 -9.89
CA GLU A 49 10.25 1.32 -11.06
C GLU A 49 11.57 2.00 -10.68
N THR A 50 11.61 2.69 -9.54
CA THR A 50 12.84 3.28 -9.00
C THR A 50 13.90 2.21 -8.72
N MET A 51 13.52 1.09 -8.11
CA MET A 51 14.44 -0.03 -7.85
C MET A 51 14.91 -0.69 -9.15
N TYR A 52 14.05 -0.82 -10.15
CA TYR A 52 14.43 -1.29 -11.48
C TYR A 52 15.45 -0.36 -12.16
N ASN A 53 15.29 0.95 -12.01
CA ASN A 53 16.27 1.90 -12.52
C ASN A 53 17.61 1.79 -11.78
N TYR A 54 17.60 1.53 -10.48
CA TYR A 54 18.82 1.25 -9.71
C TYR A 54 19.50 -0.03 -10.16
N SER A 55 18.76 -1.10 -10.46
CA SER A 55 19.40 -2.34 -10.92
C SER A 55 20.15 -2.18 -12.23
N GLN A 56 19.84 -1.16 -13.03
CA GLN A 56 20.55 -0.85 -14.27
C GLN A 56 21.71 0.14 -14.12
N THR A 57 21.78 0.88 -13.01
CA THR A 57 22.68 2.04 -12.86
C THR A 57 23.70 1.89 -11.74
N ILE A 58 23.44 1.04 -10.75
CA ILE A 58 24.31 0.81 -9.61
C ILE A 58 24.60 -0.67 -9.42
N ASP A 59 25.76 -0.98 -8.83
CA ASP A 59 26.13 -2.36 -8.52
C ASP A 59 25.25 -2.93 -7.40
N GLU A 60 24.99 -4.25 -7.48
CA GLU A 60 24.23 -5.02 -6.49
C GLU A 60 24.73 -4.76 -5.06
N GLY A 61 26.05 -4.73 -4.86
CA GLY A 61 26.69 -4.58 -3.55
C GLY A 61 26.45 -3.22 -2.87
N VAL A 62 26.05 -2.19 -3.61
CA VAL A 62 25.74 -0.85 -3.05
C VAL A 62 24.24 -0.56 -2.99
N PHE A 63 23.39 -1.43 -3.56
CA PHE A 63 21.94 -1.23 -3.69
C PHE A 63 21.24 -0.90 -2.37
N VAL A 64 21.46 -1.71 -1.32
CA VAL A 64 20.85 -1.48 0.00
C VAL A 64 21.32 -0.16 0.63
N SER A 65 22.58 0.19 0.45
CA SER A 65 23.16 1.43 0.97
C SER A 65 22.53 2.66 0.32
N TYR A 66 22.24 2.59 -0.99
CA TYR A 66 21.52 3.64 -1.72
C TYR A 66 20.07 3.80 -1.25
N LEU A 67 19.37 2.68 -1.03
CA LEU A 67 18.01 2.74 -0.49
C LEU A 67 17.94 3.45 0.87
N ILE A 68 18.93 3.22 1.73
CA ILE A 68 19.00 3.86 3.05
C ILE A 68 19.37 5.35 2.93
N SER A 69 20.42 5.67 2.17
CA SER A 69 20.98 7.03 2.13
C SER A 69 20.20 8.00 1.24
N ASP A 70 19.73 7.55 0.09
CA ASP A 70 19.11 8.39 -0.94
C ASP A 70 17.58 8.37 -0.86
N ASN A 71 17.00 7.20 -0.52
CA ASN A 71 15.53 7.04 -0.42
C ASN A 71 14.99 7.17 1.01
N GLY A 72 15.86 7.30 2.01
CA GLY A 72 15.46 7.49 3.41
C GLY A 72 14.84 6.26 4.06
N PHE A 73 15.15 5.06 3.56
CA PHE A 73 14.75 3.82 4.23
C PHE A 73 15.58 3.57 5.48
N THR A 74 14.97 2.94 6.48
CA THR A 74 15.65 2.45 7.68
C THR A 74 15.74 0.93 7.62
N LEU A 75 16.93 0.38 7.82
CA LEU A 75 17.12 -1.07 7.93
C LEU A 75 16.58 -1.56 9.29
N THR A 76 15.54 -2.39 9.26
CA THR A 76 14.87 -2.90 10.46
C THR A 76 15.39 -4.29 10.84
N SER A 77 15.66 -5.14 9.85
CA SER A 77 16.16 -6.49 10.07
C SER A 77 17.03 -6.96 8.90
N HIS A 78 17.99 -7.83 9.20
CA HIS A 78 18.84 -8.46 8.22
C HIS A 78 19.11 -9.91 8.64
N SER A 79 18.88 -10.86 7.72
CA SER A 79 19.10 -12.28 7.95
C SER A 79 19.67 -12.93 6.69
N GLY A 80 20.97 -13.23 6.71
CA GLY A 80 21.67 -13.87 5.60
C GLY A 80 21.64 -13.00 4.35
N THR A 81 20.87 -13.40 3.34
CA THR A 81 20.70 -12.66 2.07
C THR A 81 19.43 -11.81 2.03
N THR A 82 18.65 -11.79 3.11
CA THR A 82 17.40 -11.02 3.18
C THR A 82 17.57 -9.76 4.02
N TYR A 83 17.11 -8.63 3.49
CA TYR A 83 17.09 -7.32 4.13
C TYR A 83 15.65 -6.84 4.22
N LEU A 84 15.24 -6.38 5.40
CA LEU A 84 13.96 -5.73 5.64
C LEU A 84 14.22 -4.26 5.93
N LEU A 85 13.79 -3.41 5.01
CA LEU A 85 13.86 -1.97 5.08
C LEU A 85 12.47 -1.39 5.28
N THR A 86 12.36 -0.30 6.02
CA THR A 86 11.08 0.35 6.30
C THR A 86 11.18 1.86 6.09
N LYS A 87 10.09 2.46 5.63
CA LYS A 87 9.95 3.91 5.49
C LYS A 87 8.52 4.30 5.86
N SER A 88 8.39 5.09 6.92
CA SER A 88 7.10 5.61 7.37
C SER A 88 6.91 7.05 6.95
N SER A 89 5.68 7.39 6.56
CA SER A 89 5.19 8.74 6.32
C SER A 89 3.93 8.99 7.16
N SER A 90 3.33 10.17 7.08
CA SER A 90 2.06 10.44 7.78
C SER A 90 0.94 9.51 7.33
N ASP A 91 0.93 9.15 6.05
CA ASP A 91 -0.23 8.54 5.40
C ASP A 91 -0.02 7.05 5.10
N TYR A 92 1.24 6.63 4.92
CA TYR A 92 1.61 5.26 4.56
C TYR A 92 2.85 4.77 5.31
N ASP A 93 2.83 3.48 5.64
CA ASP A 93 3.99 2.70 6.04
C ASP A 93 4.43 1.80 4.88
N ILE A 94 5.70 1.88 4.52
CA ILE A 94 6.29 1.14 3.41
C ILE A 94 7.30 0.13 3.97
N ASP A 95 7.04 -1.14 3.73
CA ASP A 95 7.96 -2.24 4.01
C ASP A 95 8.58 -2.71 2.68
N LEU A 96 9.90 -2.77 2.65
CA LEU A 96 10.67 -3.25 1.51
C LEU A 96 11.50 -4.46 1.93
N VAL A 97 11.24 -5.61 1.32
CA VAL A 97 12.06 -6.81 1.49
C VAL A 97 12.94 -6.99 0.27
N VAL A 98 14.25 -7.00 0.47
CA VAL A 98 15.24 -7.27 -0.58
C VAL A 98 15.90 -8.61 -0.29
N LYS A 99 15.85 -9.54 -1.25
CA LYS A 99 16.46 -10.86 -1.15
C LYS A 99 17.48 -11.05 -2.26
N PHE A 100 18.71 -11.28 -1.86
CA PHE A 100 19.80 -11.65 -2.76
C PHE A 100 19.79 -13.18 -2.92
N ASP A 101 18.91 -13.69 -3.78
CA ASP A 101 18.72 -15.13 -3.96
C ASP A 101 19.80 -15.68 -4.91
N THR A 102 20.75 -16.42 -4.34
CA THR A 102 21.88 -17.10 -5.03
C THR A 102 22.76 -16.15 -5.89
N PRO A 103 23.88 -15.62 -5.35
CA PRO A 103 24.70 -14.57 -5.98
C PRO A 103 25.41 -14.97 -7.29
N ALA A 104 25.21 -16.19 -7.80
CA ALA A 104 25.82 -16.65 -9.05
C ALA A 104 25.17 -16.06 -10.30
N ALA A 105 24.05 -15.35 -10.18
CA ALA A 105 23.26 -14.87 -11.31
C ALA A 105 22.83 -13.39 -11.22
N GLU A 106 23.34 -12.62 -10.24
CA GLU A 106 23.09 -11.16 -10.12
C GLU A 106 21.59 -10.78 -10.16
N PHE A 107 20.74 -11.67 -9.63
CA PHE A 107 19.30 -11.44 -9.52
C PHE A 107 18.92 -11.14 -8.07
N VAL A 108 18.10 -10.11 -7.89
CA VAL A 108 17.64 -9.65 -6.59
C VAL A 108 16.13 -9.60 -6.60
N THR A 109 15.51 -10.35 -5.69
CA THR A 109 14.06 -10.28 -5.49
C THR A 109 13.76 -9.10 -4.59
N THR A 110 12.86 -8.23 -5.01
CA THR A 110 12.37 -7.12 -4.20
C THR A 110 10.87 -7.22 -4.03
N LEU A 111 10.41 -7.00 -2.80
CA LEU A 111 9.02 -7.01 -2.43
C LEU A 111 8.71 -5.68 -1.76
N VAL A 112 7.89 -4.87 -2.42
CA VAL A 112 7.35 -3.63 -1.86
C VAL A 112 5.98 -3.91 -1.30
N GLN A 113 5.78 -3.58 -0.04
CA GLN A 113 4.47 -3.58 0.61
C GLN A 113 4.18 -2.17 1.13
N VAL A 114 3.03 -1.62 0.76
CA VAL A 114 2.57 -0.30 1.19
C VAL A 114 1.28 -0.49 1.97
N SER A 115 1.27 -0.06 3.23
CA SER A 115 0.12 -0.14 4.12
C SER A 115 -0.37 1.28 4.43
N SER A 116 -1.68 1.52 4.34
CA SER A 116 -2.26 2.82 4.70
C SER A 116 -2.36 2.95 6.21
N ASN A 117 -2.04 4.14 6.74
CA ASN A 117 -2.21 4.49 8.16
C ASN A 117 -3.65 4.90 8.51
N ASN A 118 -4.56 4.82 7.55
CA ASN A 118 -5.96 5.18 7.71
C ASN A 118 -6.73 4.12 8.52
N SER A 119 -7.15 4.49 9.74
CA SER A 119 -7.86 3.60 10.67
C SER A 119 -9.22 3.08 10.16
N VAL A 120 -9.79 3.68 9.11
CA VAL A 120 -11.07 3.23 8.52
C VAL A 120 -10.89 1.95 7.71
N ILE A 121 -9.69 1.71 7.19
CA ILE A 121 -9.36 0.64 6.25
C ILE A 121 -8.18 -0.22 6.72
N GLU A 122 -8.05 -0.35 8.05
CA GLU A 122 -6.97 -1.07 8.72
C GLU A 122 -6.78 -2.48 8.11
N GLY A 123 -5.54 -2.79 7.74
CA GLY A 123 -5.17 -4.07 7.15
C GLY A 123 -5.21 -4.14 5.61
N GLN A 124 -5.60 -3.06 4.92
CA GLN A 124 -5.37 -2.98 3.46
C GLN A 124 -3.89 -2.71 3.17
N MET A 125 -3.36 -3.49 2.24
CA MET A 125 -1.98 -3.37 1.79
C MET A 125 -1.92 -3.58 0.28
N SER A 126 -1.15 -2.73 -0.40
CA SER A 126 -0.72 -3.00 -1.77
C SER A 126 0.65 -3.66 -1.74
N GLN A 127 0.85 -4.66 -2.60
CA GLN A 127 2.07 -5.45 -2.63
C GLN A 127 2.49 -5.68 -4.08
N ILE A 128 3.74 -5.34 -4.40
CA ILE A 128 4.36 -5.62 -5.69
C ILE A 128 5.67 -6.37 -5.45
N GLU A 129 5.78 -7.54 -6.08
CA GLU A 129 7.00 -8.34 -6.09
C GLU A 129 7.62 -8.28 -7.47
N THR A 130 8.93 -8.05 -7.53
CA THR A 130 9.69 -8.08 -8.78
C THR A 130 11.05 -8.71 -8.60
N ILE A 131 11.61 -9.21 -9.69
CA ILE A 131 12.97 -9.73 -9.77
C ILE A 131 13.78 -8.76 -10.62
N LEU A 132 14.83 -8.21 -10.03
CA LEU A 132 15.75 -7.27 -10.64
C LEU A 132 16.99 -8.02 -11.11
N SER A 133 17.53 -7.63 -12.26
CA SER A 133 18.82 -8.10 -12.75
C SER A 133 19.82 -6.96 -12.66
N PHE A 134 20.96 -7.24 -12.04
CA PHE A 134 22.09 -6.31 -11.90
C PHE A 134 23.22 -6.61 -12.89
N GLY A 135 23.04 -7.63 -13.75
CA GLY A 135 24.04 -8.05 -14.72
C GLY A 135 24.00 -7.23 -16.01
N ASN A 136 25.10 -6.52 -16.26
CA ASN A 136 25.52 -6.05 -17.57
C ASN A 136 26.74 -6.85 -18.04
#